data_AF-A0A6G7C8V1-F1
#
_entry.id   AF-A0A6G7C8V1-F1
#
_cell.length_a   1.000
_cell.length_b   1.000
_cell.length_c   1.000
_cell.angle_alpha   90.00
_cell.angle_beta   90.00
_cell.angle_gamma   90.00
#
_symmetry.space_group_name_H-M   'P 1'
#
loop_
_entity.id
_entity.type
_entity.pdbx_description
1 polymer ?
#
loop_
_entity_poly.entity_id
_entity_poly.type
_entity_poly.pdbx_seq_one_letter_code
_entity_poly.pdbx_strand_id
1 'polypeptide(L)' 'MICQISFGQTLDEKLVKGKIRLDSVGVNGINILNLTNGKTTQTNNAGEGFYLFSEG' A
#
# COMPACT_ATOMS: atom_id res chain seq x y z
N MET A 1 7.48 3.93 -16.20
CA MET A 1 6.24 3.13 -16.21
C MET A 1 5.62 3.24 -14.84
N ILE A 2 4.37 3.75 -14.74
CA ILE A 2 3.63 3.85 -13.47
C ILE A 2 2.56 2.76 -13.51
N CYS A 3 2.60 1.85 -12.55
CA CYS A 3 1.63 0.76 -12.40
C CYS A 3 0.64 1.17 -11.31
N GLN A 4 -0.64 1.36 -11.66
CA GLN A 4 -1.69 1.55 -10.67
C GLN A 4 -2.37 0.19 -10.40
N ILE A 5 -2.38 -0.22 -9.14
CA ILE A 5 -3.08 -1.43 -8.69
C ILE A 5 -4.25 -0.97 -7.83
N SER A 6 -5.48 -1.33 -8.20
CA SER A 6 -6.69 -1.01 -7.46
C SER A 6 -7.19 -2.24 -6.71
N PHE A 7 -7.43 -2.09 -5.41
CA PHE A 7 -8.08 -3.08 -4.57
C PHE A 7 -9.35 -2.45 -3.99
N GLY A 8 -10.49 -3.10 -4.16
CA GLY A 8 -11.74 -2.70 -3.53
C GLY A 8 -11.85 -3.31 -2.14
N GLN A 9 -12.18 -2.52 -1.14
CA GLN A 9 -12.57 -3.02 0.18
C GLN A 9 -14.09 -3.01 0.32
N THR A 10 -14.61 -3.97 1.08
CA THR A 10 -16.01 -3.95 1.53
C THR A 10 -16.16 -3.00 2.72
N LEU A 11 -17.39 -2.58 3.02
CA LEU A 11 -17.70 -1.53 4.02
C LEU A 11 -17.19 -1.83 5.45
N ASP A 12 -16.86 -3.08 5.76
CA ASP A 12 -16.45 -3.51 7.10
C ASP A 12 -14.93 -3.65 7.27
N GLU A 13 -14.14 -3.59 6.18
CA GLU A 13 -12.69 -3.68 6.26
C GLU A 13 -12.05 -2.31 6.47
N LYS A 14 -11.74 -1.97 7.73
CA LYS A 14 -11.07 -0.72 8.12
C LYS A 14 -9.54 -0.73 7.95
N LEU A 15 -8.96 -1.84 7.51
CA LEU A 15 -7.51 -2.05 7.43
C LEU A 15 -7.13 -2.84 6.17
N VAL A 16 -6.43 -2.19 5.24
CA VAL A 16 -5.70 -2.87 4.17
C VAL A 16 -4.37 -3.34 4.72
N LYS A 17 -4.10 -4.65 4.60
CA LYS A 17 -2.77 -5.21 4.80
C LYS A 17 -2.31 -5.88 3.52
N GLY A 18 -1.06 -5.67 3.12
CA GLY A 18 -0.58 -6.23 1.87
C GLY A 18 0.93 -6.32 1.80
N LYS A 19 1.42 -6.94 0.72
CA LYS A 19 2.83 -7.01 0.38
C LYS A 19 2.99 -6.67 -1.09
N ILE A 20 3.88 -5.74 -1.39
CA ILE A 20 4.29 -5.43 -2.75
C ILE A 20 5.63 -6.13 -2.97
N ARG A 21 5.85 -6.66 -4.17
CA ARG A 21 7.16 -7.22 -4.57
C ARG A 21 7.55 -6.55 -5.88
N LEU A 22 8.75 -6.00 -5.94
CA LEU A 22 9.36 -5.55 -7.19
C LEU A 22 10.52 -6.47 -7.51
N ASP A 23 10.64 -6.83 -8.79
CA ASP A 23 11.84 -7.46 -9.33
C ASP A 23 12.89 -6.38 -9.61
N SER A 24 13.43 -5.81 -8.52
CA SER A 24 14.45 -4.76 -8.58
C SER A 24 15.44 -4.96 -7.43
N VAL A 25 16.72 -4.80 -7.76
CA VAL A 25 17.85 -4.91 -6.81
C VAL A 25 17.92 -3.74 -5.82
N GLY A 26 17.15 -2.66 -6.02
CA GLY A 26 17.23 -1.44 -5.23
C GLY A 26 15.86 -0.90 -4.83
N VAL A 27 15.10 -1.66 -4.05
CA VAL A 27 13.89 -1.14 -3.41
C VAL A 27 14.28 -0.44 -2.09
N ASN A 28 13.69 0.71 -1.81
CA ASN A 28 13.89 1.42 -0.54
C ASN A 28 12.57 2.01 -0.06
N GLY A 29 11.70 1.13 0.44
CA GLY A 29 10.34 1.49 0.81
C GLY A 29 9.49 1.86 -0.41
N ILE A 30 8.21 1.55 -0.34
CA ILE A 30 7.23 1.93 -1.36
C ILE A 30 6.21 2.79 -0.67
N ASN A 31 6.10 4.05 -1.10
CA ASN A 31 5.12 4.98 -0.58
C ASN A 31 3.74 4.60 -1.11
N ILE A 32 2.77 4.49 -0.21
CA ILE A 32 1.40 4.10 -0.51
C ILE A 32 0.48 5.21 -0.01
N LEU A 33 -0.45 5.65 -0.86
CA LEU A 33 -1.45 6.67 -0.58
C LEU A 33 -2.84 6.06 -0.67
N ASN A 34 -3.63 6.20 0.39
CA ASN A 34 -5.07 5.97 0.32
C ASN A 34 -5.73 7.18 -0.33
N LEU A 35 -6.25 7.02 -1.55
CA LEU A 35 -6.90 8.11 -2.28
C LEU A 35 -8.25 8.52 -1.68
N THR A 36 -8.88 7.67 -0.86
CA THR A 36 -10.17 7.95 -0.23
C THR A 36 -10.05 8.91 0.94
N ASN A 37 -8.98 8.79 1.74
CA ASN A 37 -8.81 9.58 2.98
C ASN A 37 -7.47 10.30 3.11
N GLY A 38 -6.59 10.22 2.10
CA GLY A 38 -5.31 10.90 2.08
C GLY A 38 -4.25 10.30 3.01
N LYS A 39 -4.55 9.25 3.78
CA LYS A 39 -3.57 8.60 4.67
C LYS A 39 -2.49 7.92 3.86
N THR A 40 -1.26 8.00 4.35
CA THR A 40 -0.09 7.38 3.71
C THR A 40 0.53 6.33 4.61
N THR A 41 1.15 5.33 4.00
CA THR A 41 2.01 4.35 4.67
C THR A 41 3.20 4.02 3.77
N GLN A 42 4.16 3.29 4.30
CA GLN A 42 5.33 2.85 3.55
C GLN A 42 5.61 1.37 3.83
N THR A 43 6.05 0.64 2.81
CA THR A 43 6.60 -0.70 3.04
C THR A 43 7.97 -0.65 3.71
N ASN A 44 8.46 -1.78 4.21
CA ASN A 44 9.84 -1.85 4.69
C ASN A 44 10.87 -1.65 3.54
N ASN A 45 12.17 -1.62 3.89
CA ASN A 45 13.26 -1.42 2.93
C ASN A 45 13.41 -2.56 1.90
N ALA A 46 12.80 -3.72 2.12
CA ALA A 46 12.72 -4.78 1.13
C ALA A 46 11.52 -4.63 0.17
N GLY A 47 10.75 -3.54 0.28
CA GLY A 47 9.52 -3.33 -0.47
C GLY A 47 8.32 -4.09 0.09
N GLU A 48 8.48 -4.76 1.23
CA GLU A 48 7.53 -5.74 1.72
C GLU A 48 6.66 -5.22 2.87
N GLY A 49 5.40 -5.65 2.89
CA GLY A 49 4.49 -5.45 4.02
C GLY A 49 4.01 -4.01 4.17
N PHE A 50 2.69 -3.78 4.28
CA PHE A 50 2.15 -2.49 4.70
C PHE A 50 0.83 -2.66 5.44
N TYR A 51 0.48 -1.64 6.21
CA TYR A 51 -0.80 -1.47 6.88
C TYR A 51 -1.34 -0.08 6.54
N LEU A 52 -2.56 -0.01 6.04
CA LEU A 52 -3.20 1.24 5.65
C LEU A 52 -4.65 1.24 6.12
N PHE A 53 -5.00 2.20 6.96
CA PHE A 53 -6.35 2.32 7.49
C PHE A 53 -7.26 3.02 6.47
N SER A 54 -8.38 2.36 6.17
CA SER A 54 -9.53 2.91 5.45
C SER A 54 -10.53 3.38 6.50
N GLU A 55 -10.28 4.54 7.08
CA GLU A 55 -11.33 5.14 7.91
C GLU A 55 -12.42 5.73 7.02
N GLY A 56 -13.65 5.28 7.29
CA GLY A 56 -14.92 5.96 7.16
C GLY A 56 -15.62 5.93 8.52
#